data_AF-A0A372LS22-F1
#
_entry.id   AF-A0A372LS22-F1
#
_cell.length_a   1.000
_cell.length_b   1.000
_cell.length_c   1.000
_cell.angle_alpha   90.00
_cell.angle_beta   90.00
_cell.angle_gamma   90.00
#
_symmetry.space_group_name_H-M   'P 1'
#
loop_
_entity.id
_entity.type
_entity.pdbx_description
1 polymer ?
#
loop_
_entity_poly.entity_id
_entity_poly.type
_entity_poly.pdbx_seq_one_letter_code
_entity_poly.pdbx_strand_id
1 'polypeptide(L)'
;MAITKSVVTPKKPTVPNKPTITTYNQSNVQTASSKPNVTIDQNQPNPNVTVGTKADGTKIFYQTGTPSGGGGGGGSSKPKTSSFNQQAYTQQYQNQINSMYDRQREAQLNQLRATRDRAVGEINQQKQQVAPQYQTMRNQSDVVNTQQVQRLRETMAANGLQASGENVTAQTGLANQRQSNLNSLNLQEQQTMNDLNRRITDLNNPAEENALIANLEAERARALLDIGMRADEIGYSRSRDAVMDGRYADETNYNRGRDSVADQRYADETTYNRGQDQKQWDYQSSRDKLNDYWRQREYDASRYDLRKEWDYRDKRDRVSDEQWQKQYDAGRYDRAKDVEWRKITYNNMSASERAQLEWNKRQYGEDMAWRMFELEYNGELAQSQSQAELDFYGNNPLNFLP
;
A
#
# COMPACT_ATOMS: atom_id res chain seq x y z
N MET A 1 17.36 1.65 98.90
CA MET A 1 16.62 1.71 97.61
C MET A 1 16.74 3.12 97.07
N ALA A 2 17.62 3.31 96.08
CA ALA A 2 17.73 4.54 95.31
C ALA A 2 18.09 4.14 93.88
N ILE A 3 17.24 4.52 92.94
CA ILE A 3 17.29 4.16 91.52
C ILE A 3 18.00 5.31 90.80
N THR A 4 19.18 5.06 90.23
CA THR A 4 19.82 5.97 89.28
C THR A 4 19.60 5.46 87.85
N LYS A 5 18.74 6.16 87.11
CA LYS A 5 18.49 5.94 85.69
C LYS A 5 19.60 6.63 84.87
N SER A 6 20.46 5.86 84.24
CA SER A 6 21.39 6.36 83.21
C SER A 6 20.65 6.45 81.87
N VAL A 7 20.54 7.68 81.35
CA VAL A 7 19.97 7.99 80.04
C VAL A 7 21.03 7.72 78.97
N VAL A 8 20.79 6.72 78.12
CA VAL A 8 21.61 6.43 76.93
C VAL A 8 21.01 7.19 75.74
N THR A 9 21.74 8.16 75.23
CA THR A 9 21.42 8.85 73.97
C THR A 9 21.81 7.99 72.76
N PRO A 10 20.92 7.76 71.78
CA PRO A 10 21.26 6.99 70.60
C PRO A 10 22.18 7.78 69.65
N LYS A 11 23.27 7.12 69.25
CA LYS A 11 24.29 7.62 68.31
C LYS A 11 23.72 7.61 66.88
N LYS A 12 23.72 8.78 66.23
CA LYS A 12 23.25 8.98 64.85
C LYS A 12 24.11 8.17 63.86
N PRO A 13 23.53 7.41 62.91
CA PRO A 13 24.30 6.66 61.92
C PRO A 13 24.95 7.60 60.91
N THR A 14 26.26 7.46 60.74
CA THR A 14 27.08 8.14 59.74
C THR A 14 26.81 7.51 58.36
N VAL A 15 26.39 8.33 57.40
CA VAL A 15 26.20 7.95 56.00
C VAL A 15 27.57 7.83 55.32
N PRO A 16 27.86 6.75 54.57
CA PRO A 16 29.10 6.63 53.82
C PRO A 16 29.13 7.60 52.62
N ASN A 17 30.23 8.33 52.49
CA ASN A 17 30.52 9.26 51.39
C ASN A 17 30.43 8.57 50.03
N LYS A 18 29.70 9.19 49.10
CA LYS A 18 29.73 8.86 47.66
C LYS A 18 31.14 9.14 47.10
N PRO A 19 31.70 8.26 46.25
CA PRO A 19 32.93 8.57 45.53
C PRO A 19 32.68 9.67 44.49
N THR A 20 33.44 10.75 44.59
CA THR A 20 33.54 11.81 43.58
C THR A 20 34.23 11.24 42.34
N ILE A 21 33.51 11.21 41.21
CA ILE A 21 34.10 10.87 39.91
C ILE A 21 34.85 12.12 39.43
N THR A 22 36.18 12.09 39.54
CA THR A 22 37.07 13.07 38.92
C THR A 22 37.20 12.74 37.44
N THR A 23 36.54 13.51 36.59
CA THR A 23 36.72 13.44 35.14
C THR A 23 38.11 13.97 34.80
N TYR A 24 39.04 13.09 34.45
CA TYR A 24 40.32 13.49 33.88
C TYR A 24 40.08 13.95 32.43
N ASN A 25 40.31 15.24 32.19
CA ASN A 25 40.49 15.81 30.87
C ASN A 25 41.72 15.16 30.23
N GLN A 26 41.49 14.25 29.28
CA GLN A 26 42.55 13.75 28.44
C GLN A 26 42.93 14.81 27.41
N SER A 27 44.18 15.20 27.53
CA SER A 27 44.99 16.02 26.64
C SER A 27 44.85 15.59 25.18
N ASN A 28 44.76 16.60 24.32
CA ASN A 28 45.01 16.51 22.89
C ASN A 28 46.31 15.73 22.60
N VAL A 29 46.16 14.52 22.07
CA VAL A 29 47.20 13.84 21.29
C VAL A 29 46.68 13.79 19.86
N GLN A 30 47.09 14.76 19.04
CA GLN A 30 46.97 14.70 17.59
C GLN A 30 47.93 13.62 17.07
N THR A 31 47.47 12.37 17.00
CA THR A 31 48.05 11.41 16.06
C THR A 31 47.46 11.67 14.69
N ALA A 32 48.29 12.20 13.80
CA ALA A 32 48.02 12.33 12.38
C ALA A 32 47.72 10.95 11.77
N SER A 33 46.44 10.59 11.70
CA SER A 33 45.92 9.53 10.83
C SER A 33 45.72 10.15 9.45
N SER A 34 46.75 10.11 8.61
CA SER A 34 46.62 10.27 7.16
C SER A 34 45.72 9.14 6.63
N LYS A 35 44.42 9.41 6.56
CA LYS A 35 43.49 8.58 5.80
C LYS A 35 43.90 8.67 4.33
N PRO A 36 44.17 7.56 3.62
CA PRO A 36 44.27 7.62 2.18
C PRO A 36 42.93 8.13 1.66
N ASN A 37 43.00 9.22 0.89
CA ASN A 37 41.90 9.71 0.09
C ASN A 37 41.61 8.63 -0.96
N VAL A 38 40.68 7.72 -0.65
CA VAL A 38 40.11 6.82 -1.63
C VAL A 38 39.19 7.68 -2.49
N THR A 39 39.76 8.21 -3.57
CA THR A 39 39.00 8.66 -4.72
C THR A 39 38.18 7.45 -5.18
N ILE A 40 36.91 7.44 -4.82
CA ILE A 40 35.94 6.50 -5.40
C ILE A 40 35.78 6.94 -6.85
N ASP A 41 36.51 6.25 -7.74
CA ASP A 41 36.27 6.30 -9.17
C ASP A 41 34.83 5.83 -9.42
N GLN A 42 33.97 6.75 -9.85
CA GLN A 42 32.56 6.51 -10.15
C GLN A 42 32.33 5.75 -11.46
N ASN A 43 33.33 5.00 -11.96
CA ASN A 43 33.17 4.03 -13.03
C ASN A 43 32.87 2.62 -12.50
N GLN A 44 31.86 2.48 -11.65
CA GLN A 44 31.22 1.17 -11.45
C GLN A 44 30.30 0.90 -12.66
N PRO A 45 30.59 -0.09 -13.52
CA PRO A 45 29.71 -0.44 -14.62
C PRO A 45 28.36 -0.89 -14.05
N ASN A 46 27.29 -0.36 -14.63
CA ASN A 46 25.91 -0.75 -14.37
C ASN A 46 25.79 -2.29 -14.30
N PRO A 47 25.30 -2.89 -13.20
CA PRO A 47 25.24 -4.34 -13.01
C PRO A 47 24.36 -5.09 -14.02
N ASN A 48 23.67 -4.40 -14.93
CA ASN A 48 22.83 -4.98 -15.98
C ASN A 48 23.52 -5.22 -17.33
N VAL A 49 24.86 -5.10 -17.43
CA VAL A 49 25.59 -5.38 -18.68
C VAL A 49 26.48 -6.61 -18.50
N THR A 50 26.01 -7.78 -18.95
CA THR A 50 26.88 -8.95 -19.11
C THR A 50 27.69 -8.77 -20.40
N VAL A 51 29.02 -8.76 -20.30
CA VAL A 51 29.91 -8.71 -21.47
C VAL A 51 30.39 -10.13 -21.76
N GLY A 52 29.97 -10.67 -22.90
CA GLY A 52 30.48 -11.94 -23.41
C GLY A 52 31.56 -11.68 -24.47
N THR A 53 32.66 -12.42 -24.41
CA THR A 53 33.71 -12.39 -25.44
C THR A 53 33.60 -13.63 -26.30
N LYS A 54 33.47 -13.46 -27.62
CA LYS A 54 33.56 -14.59 -28.57
C LYS A 54 35.00 -15.09 -28.65
N ALA A 55 35.18 -16.32 -29.17
CA ALA A 55 36.49 -16.94 -29.37
C ALA A 55 37.42 -16.15 -30.32
N ASP A 56 36.87 -15.24 -31.12
CA ASP A 56 37.61 -14.33 -32.02
C ASP A 56 38.02 -13.00 -31.35
N GLY A 57 37.78 -12.85 -30.04
CA GLY A 57 38.13 -11.63 -29.29
C GLY A 57 37.13 -10.49 -29.43
N THR A 58 36.05 -10.65 -30.22
CA THR A 58 35.04 -9.62 -30.38
C THR A 58 34.17 -9.52 -29.12
N LYS A 59 34.09 -8.32 -28.53
CA LYS A 59 33.25 -8.03 -27.36
C LYS A 59 31.79 -7.85 -27.80
N ILE A 60 30.87 -8.58 -27.18
CA ILE A 60 29.43 -8.43 -27.41
C ILE A 60 28.80 -7.85 -26.16
N PHE A 61 28.09 -6.73 -26.34
CA PHE A 61 27.30 -6.08 -25.31
C PHE A 61 25.86 -6.56 -25.43
N TYR A 62 25.37 -7.30 -24.44
CA TYR A 62 23.95 -7.65 -24.35
C TYR A 62 23.22 -6.49 -23.68
N GLN A 63 22.50 -5.69 -24.48
CA GLN A 63 21.59 -4.66 -23.97
C GLN A 63 20.28 -5.36 -23.60
N THR A 64 19.95 -5.42 -22.31
CA THR A 64 18.65 -5.92 -21.84
C THR A 64 17.57 -4.95 -22.29
N GLY A 65 17.00 -5.18 -23.47
CA GLY A 65 15.87 -4.43 -23.97
C GLY A 65 14.68 -4.59 -23.02
N THR A 66 14.13 -3.47 -22.57
CA THR A 66 12.80 -3.41 -21.96
C THR A 66 11.77 -3.98 -22.95
N PRO A 67 11.02 -5.04 -22.60
CA PRO A 67 10.01 -5.59 -23.48
C PRO A 67 8.85 -4.60 -23.60
N SER A 68 8.75 -3.98 -24.77
CA SER A 68 7.59 -3.23 -25.24
C SER A 68 6.42 -4.19 -25.45
N GLY A 69 5.23 -3.73 -25.06
CA GLY A 69 4.01 -4.51 -24.91
C GLY A 69 3.58 -5.30 -26.16
N GLY A 70 3.13 -6.52 -25.90
CA GLY A 70 2.38 -7.38 -26.83
C GLY A 70 1.54 -8.34 -25.99
N GLY A 71 0.22 -8.24 -26.10
CA GLY A 71 -0.73 -8.82 -25.16
C GLY A 71 -0.98 -10.32 -25.28
N GLY A 72 -1.79 -10.79 -24.32
CA GLY A 72 -2.70 -11.93 -24.49
C GLY A 72 -2.05 -13.31 -24.45
N GLY A 73 -1.85 -13.84 -23.24
CA GLY A 73 -1.52 -15.25 -23.04
C GLY A 73 -1.20 -15.53 -21.58
N GLY A 74 -2.25 -15.77 -20.78
CA GLY A 74 -2.16 -16.10 -19.35
C GLY A 74 -1.53 -17.47 -19.09
N GLY A 75 -0.24 -17.61 -19.38
CA GLY A 75 0.60 -18.66 -18.84
C GLY A 75 1.31 -18.09 -17.62
N SER A 76 0.89 -18.45 -16.41
CA SER A 76 1.66 -18.21 -15.19
C SER A 76 3.01 -18.91 -15.31
N SER A 77 3.99 -18.22 -15.88
CA SER A 77 5.40 -18.60 -15.80
C SER A 77 5.79 -18.45 -14.33
N LYS A 78 5.71 -19.57 -13.59
CA LYS A 78 6.21 -19.66 -12.21
C LYS A 78 7.62 -19.08 -12.22
N PRO A 79 7.88 -18.03 -11.42
CA PRO A 79 9.22 -17.45 -11.35
C PRO A 79 10.20 -18.57 -11.02
N LYS A 80 11.21 -18.72 -11.87
CA LYS A 80 12.23 -19.76 -11.73
C LYS A 80 13.08 -19.36 -10.52
N THR A 81 12.66 -19.75 -9.33
CA THR A 81 13.42 -19.53 -8.10
C THR A 81 14.70 -20.33 -8.22
N SER A 82 15.84 -19.65 -8.38
CA SER A 82 17.15 -20.27 -8.35
C SER A 82 17.28 -21.07 -7.06
N SER A 83 17.34 -22.40 -7.17
CA SER A 83 17.43 -23.30 -6.04
C SER A 83 18.68 -22.98 -5.23
N PHE A 84 18.52 -22.72 -3.93
CA PHE A 84 19.65 -22.54 -3.03
C PHE A 84 20.56 -23.77 -3.10
N ASN A 85 21.81 -23.56 -3.50
CA ASN A 85 22.81 -24.62 -3.54
C ASN A 85 23.55 -24.67 -2.21
N GLN A 86 23.03 -25.50 -1.30
CA GLN A 86 23.59 -25.72 0.04
C GLN A 86 25.06 -26.16 -0.01
N GLN A 87 25.43 -26.95 -1.02
CA GLN A 87 26.77 -27.48 -1.19
C GLN A 87 27.75 -26.36 -1.55
N ALA A 88 27.36 -25.46 -2.46
CA ALA A 88 28.16 -24.29 -2.82
C ALA A 88 28.35 -23.33 -1.63
N TYR A 89 27.28 -23.09 -0.85
CA TYR A 89 27.35 -22.29 0.37
C TYR A 89 28.36 -22.89 1.36
N THR A 90 28.23 -24.17 1.68
CA THR A 90 29.10 -24.85 2.65
C THR A 90 30.55 -24.86 2.18
N GLN A 91 30.82 -25.12 0.89
CA GLN A 91 32.17 -25.11 0.33
C GLN A 91 32.83 -23.73 0.42
N GLN A 92 32.10 -22.65 0.12
CA GLN A 92 32.63 -21.29 0.20
C GLN A 92 33.11 -20.96 1.62
N TYR A 93 32.26 -21.25 2.62
CA TYR A 93 32.59 -20.99 4.02
C TYR A 93 33.66 -21.93 4.57
N GLN A 94 33.66 -23.21 4.16
CA GLN A 94 34.70 -24.16 4.50
C GLN A 94 36.08 -23.67 4.04
N ASN A 95 36.18 -23.19 2.79
CA ASN A 95 37.42 -22.63 2.26
C ASN A 95 37.87 -21.39 3.04
N GLN A 96 36.93 -20.51 3.42
CA GLN A 96 37.22 -19.34 4.23
C GLN A 96 37.75 -19.72 5.62
N ILE A 97 37.08 -20.63 6.34
CA ILE A 97 37.54 -21.13 7.66
C ILE A 97 38.93 -21.72 7.54
N ASN A 98 39.14 -22.61 6.57
CA ASN A 98 40.42 -23.28 6.38
C ASN A 98 41.54 -22.24 6.17
N SER A 99 41.32 -21.23 5.34
CA SER A 99 42.31 -20.18 5.09
C SER A 99 42.63 -19.32 6.32
N MET A 100 41.62 -18.97 7.13
CA MET A 100 41.85 -18.22 8.37
C MET A 100 42.61 -19.05 9.40
N TYR A 101 42.23 -20.32 9.51
CA TYR A 101 42.86 -21.27 10.39
C TYR A 101 44.33 -21.49 10.05
N ASP A 102 44.64 -21.71 8.78
CA ASP A 102 46.02 -21.94 8.33
C ASP A 102 46.91 -20.71 8.65
N ARG A 103 46.39 -19.49 8.47
CA ARG A 103 47.09 -18.25 8.86
C ARG A 103 47.28 -18.13 10.37
N GLN A 104 46.25 -18.44 11.16
CA GLN A 104 46.32 -18.38 12.62
C GLN A 104 47.33 -19.40 13.16
N ARG A 105 47.27 -20.63 12.63
CA ARG A 105 48.21 -21.69 12.95
C ARG A 105 49.64 -21.28 12.63
N GLU A 106 49.90 -20.78 11.42
CA GLU A 106 51.23 -20.33 11.02
C GLU A 106 51.74 -19.19 11.93
N ALA A 107 50.90 -18.20 12.24
CA ALA A 107 51.27 -17.10 13.12
C ALA A 107 51.63 -17.57 14.54
N GLN A 108 50.82 -18.46 15.14
CA GLN A 108 51.07 -18.97 16.49
C GLN A 108 52.30 -19.89 16.53
N LEU A 109 52.51 -20.72 15.51
CA LEU A 109 53.72 -21.55 15.38
C LEU A 109 54.97 -20.70 15.22
N ASN A 110 54.92 -19.65 14.40
CA ASN A 110 56.04 -18.73 14.23
C ASN A 110 56.36 -17.99 15.54
N GLN A 111 55.35 -17.60 16.32
CA GLN A 111 55.54 -16.99 17.64
C GLN A 111 56.18 -17.96 18.64
N LEU A 112 55.73 -19.22 18.67
CA LEU A 112 56.30 -20.26 19.53
C LEU A 112 57.77 -20.51 19.17
N ARG A 113 58.06 -20.68 17.88
CA ARG A 113 59.43 -20.88 17.36
C ARG A 113 60.34 -19.71 17.69
N ALA A 114 59.88 -18.47 17.47
CA ALA A 114 60.65 -17.28 17.81
C ALA A 114 60.95 -17.17 19.32
N THR A 115 60.01 -17.57 20.16
CA THR A 115 60.19 -17.59 21.63
C THR A 115 61.21 -18.65 22.04
N ARG A 116 61.10 -19.85 21.46
CA ARG A 116 62.05 -20.95 21.67
C ARG A 116 63.45 -20.58 21.22
N ASP A 117 63.60 -20.03 20.02
CA ASP A 117 64.89 -19.68 19.45
C ASP A 117 65.58 -18.57 20.27
N ARG A 118 64.81 -17.60 20.80
CA ARG A 118 65.33 -16.61 21.76
C ARG A 118 65.83 -17.26 23.04
N ALA A 119 65.03 -18.14 23.65
CA ALA A 119 65.40 -18.83 24.89
C ALA A 119 66.62 -19.73 24.70
N VAL A 120 66.71 -20.45 23.58
CA VAL A 120 67.88 -21.25 23.22
C VAL A 120 69.10 -20.36 23.00
N GLY A 121 68.94 -19.20 22.36
CA GLY A 121 69.98 -18.19 22.20
C GLY A 121 70.55 -17.70 23.53
N GLU A 122 69.68 -17.34 24.48
CA GLU A 122 70.07 -16.92 25.83
C GLU A 122 70.80 -18.02 26.60
N ILE A 123 70.32 -19.27 26.52
CA ILE A 123 70.99 -20.41 27.18
C ILE A 123 72.35 -20.70 26.54
N ASN A 124 72.48 -20.60 25.22
CA ASN A 124 73.77 -20.75 24.54
C ASN A 124 74.75 -19.65 24.92
N GLN A 125 74.28 -18.41 25.11
CA GLN A 125 75.11 -17.32 25.62
C GLN A 125 75.59 -17.61 27.06
N GLN A 126 74.71 -18.10 27.94
CA GLN A 126 75.10 -18.55 29.28
C GLN A 126 76.14 -19.67 29.21
N LYS A 127 75.92 -20.66 28.36
CA LYS A 127 76.84 -21.79 28.12
C LYS A 127 78.24 -21.32 27.71
N GLN A 128 78.35 -20.27 26.89
CA GLN A 128 79.64 -19.68 26.51
C GLN A 128 80.34 -18.95 27.66
N GLN A 129 79.59 -18.44 28.65
CA GLN A 129 80.14 -17.76 29.83
C GLN A 129 80.60 -18.71 30.93
N VAL A 130 80.10 -19.96 30.95
CA VAL A 130 80.47 -20.97 31.94
C VAL A 130 81.98 -21.24 31.95
N ALA A 131 82.59 -21.55 30.81
CA ALA A 131 84.00 -21.92 30.78
C ALA A 131 84.94 -20.79 31.29
N PRO A 132 84.82 -19.51 30.84
CA PRO A 132 85.59 -18.40 31.41
C PRO A 132 85.37 -18.19 32.91
N GLN A 133 84.13 -18.35 33.39
CA GLN A 133 83.78 -18.20 34.80
C GLN A 133 84.52 -19.25 35.66
N TYR A 134 84.46 -20.52 35.27
CA TYR A 134 85.15 -21.59 36.00
C TYR A 134 86.67 -21.51 35.86
N GLN A 135 87.21 -21.03 34.73
CA GLN A 135 88.64 -20.77 34.59
C GLN A 135 89.12 -19.70 35.59
N THR A 136 88.32 -18.66 35.81
CA THR A 136 88.61 -17.59 36.79
C THR A 136 88.60 -18.16 38.21
N MET A 137 87.64 -19.03 38.54
CA MET A 137 87.58 -19.72 39.84
C MET A 137 88.78 -20.65 40.07
N ARG A 138 89.24 -21.36 39.04
CA ARG A 138 90.46 -22.19 39.11
C ARG A 138 91.70 -21.33 39.38
N ASN A 139 91.87 -20.23 38.63
CA ASN A 139 92.97 -19.28 38.84
C ASN A 139 92.92 -18.71 40.27
N GLN A 140 91.73 -18.40 40.80
CA GLN A 140 91.59 -17.90 42.16
C GLN A 140 91.90 -18.96 43.22
N SER A 141 91.50 -20.23 42.99
CA SER A 141 91.91 -21.35 43.85
C SER A 141 93.43 -21.53 43.86
N ASP A 142 94.09 -21.32 42.72
CA ASP A 142 95.54 -21.36 42.59
C ASP A 142 96.23 -20.21 43.34
N VAL A 143 95.70 -19.00 43.24
CA VAL A 143 96.19 -17.84 44.00
C VAL A 143 96.02 -18.05 45.51
N VAL A 144 94.87 -18.54 45.95
CA VAL A 144 94.62 -18.84 47.37
C VAL A 144 95.58 -19.93 47.88
N ASN A 145 95.80 -20.98 47.09
CA ASN A 145 96.73 -22.05 47.46
C ASN A 145 98.18 -21.54 47.53
N THR A 146 98.64 -20.73 46.57
CA THR A 146 99.99 -20.15 46.60
C THR A 146 100.19 -19.22 47.80
N GLN A 147 99.20 -18.39 48.14
CA GLN A 147 99.23 -17.56 49.35
C GLN A 147 99.25 -18.39 50.65
N GLN A 148 98.55 -19.53 50.68
CA GLN A 148 98.60 -20.46 51.83
C GLN A 148 99.97 -21.12 51.95
N VAL A 149 100.56 -21.56 50.83
CA VAL A 149 101.92 -22.13 50.79
C VAL A 149 102.96 -21.08 51.19
N GLN A 150 102.83 -19.82 50.75
CA GLN A 150 103.71 -18.73 51.15
C GLN A 150 103.61 -18.45 52.65
N ARG A 151 102.40 -18.29 53.20
CA ARG A 151 102.18 -18.12 54.64
C ARG A 151 102.72 -19.29 55.46
N LEU A 152 102.53 -20.52 54.98
CA LEU A 152 103.09 -21.71 55.62
C LEU A 152 104.63 -21.65 55.61
N ARG A 153 105.25 -21.33 54.47
CA ARG A 153 106.71 -21.15 54.36
C ARG A 153 107.24 -20.05 55.26
N GLU A 154 106.56 -18.91 55.34
CA GLU A 154 106.92 -17.79 56.24
C GLU A 154 106.84 -18.21 57.70
N THR A 155 105.76 -18.91 58.09
CA THR A 155 105.59 -19.42 59.47
C THR A 155 106.65 -20.47 59.81
N MET A 156 106.97 -21.36 58.86
CA MET A 156 108.02 -22.38 59.04
C MET A 156 109.42 -21.79 59.09
N ALA A 157 109.71 -20.78 58.26
CA ALA A 157 110.96 -20.04 58.30
C ALA A 157 111.12 -19.26 59.61
N ALA A 158 110.05 -18.64 60.11
CA ALA A 158 110.04 -17.94 61.39
C ALA A 158 110.32 -18.88 62.59
N ASN A 159 109.89 -20.14 62.50
CA ASN A 159 110.12 -21.16 63.55
C ASN A 159 111.46 -21.92 63.42
N GLY A 160 112.33 -21.56 62.47
CA GLY A 160 113.63 -22.21 62.27
C GLY A 160 113.56 -23.68 61.77
N LEU A 161 112.38 -24.17 61.39
CA LEU A 161 112.13 -25.54 60.96
C LEU A 161 112.32 -25.73 59.45
N GLN A 162 113.43 -25.19 58.91
CA GLN A 162 113.65 -25.12 57.48
C GLN A 162 113.92 -26.50 56.82
N ALA A 163 114.17 -27.55 57.62
CA ALA A 163 114.57 -28.88 57.14
C ALA A 163 113.85 -30.08 57.80
N SER A 164 112.78 -29.89 58.57
CA SER A 164 112.06 -31.03 59.17
C SER A 164 111.10 -31.69 58.18
N GLY A 165 110.98 -33.04 58.23
CA GLY A 165 110.07 -33.82 57.38
C GLY A 165 108.58 -33.46 57.55
N GLU A 166 108.24 -32.68 58.58
CA GLU A 166 106.92 -32.12 58.82
C GLU A 166 106.50 -31.11 57.73
N ASN A 167 107.46 -30.43 57.08
CA ASN A 167 107.24 -29.52 55.96
C ASN A 167 106.59 -30.21 54.76
N VAL A 168 107.13 -31.40 54.41
CA VAL A 168 106.66 -32.17 53.27
C VAL A 168 105.19 -32.56 53.47
N THR A 169 104.82 -32.99 54.67
CA THR A 169 103.46 -33.42 54.99
C THR A 169 102.46 -32.25 54.89
N ALA A 170 102.80 -31.07 55.41
CA ALA A 170 101.94 -29.89 55.32
C ALA A 170 101.78 -29.38 53.87
N GLN A 171 102.87 -29.42 53.08
CA GLN A 171 102.83 -29.06 51.67
C GLN A 171 102.02 -30.06 50.83
N THR A 172 102.14 -31.36 51.11
CA THR A 172 101.31 -32.42 50.50
C THR A 172 99.83 -32.25 50.87
N GLY A 173 99.52 -31.86 52.11
CA GLY A 173 98.14 -31.55 52.53
C GLY A 173 97.51 -30.42 51.71
N LEU A 174 98.22 -29.31 51.53
CA LEU A 174 97.77 -28.18 50.69
C LEU A 174 97.65 -28.56 49.21
N ALA A 175 98.54 -29.41 48.70
CA ALA A 175 98.45 -29.91 47.32
C ALA A 175 97.23 -30.81 47.10
N ASN A 176 96.94 -31.72 48.06
CA ASN A 176 95.75 -32.57 48.03
C ASN A 176 94.46 -31.74 48.11
N GLN A 177 94.43 -30.71 48.96
CA GLN A 177 93.28 -29.81 49.06
C GLN A 177 93.05 -29.04 47.75
N ARG A 178 94.11 -28.53 47.10
CA ARG A 178 94.01 -27.92 45.78
C ARG A 178 93.43 -28.88 44.75
N GLN A 179 93.95 -30.11 44.68
CA GLN A 179 93.46 -31.11 43.74
C GLN A 179 91.98 -31.43 43.96
N SER A 180 91.55 -31.55 45.22
CA SER A 180 90.14 -31.75 45.57
C SER A 180 89.26 -30.58 45.11
N ASN A 181 89.71 -29.34 45.31
CA ASN A 181 88.98 -28.15 44.88
C ASN A 181 88.86 -28.08 43.34
N LEU A 182 89.93 -28.40 42.60
CA LEU A 182 89.92 -28.43 41.14
C LEU A 182 88.98 -29.53 40.61
N ASN A 183 88.99 -30.72 41.21
CA ASN A 183 88.06 -31.79 40.86
C ASN A 183 86.61 -31.39 41.13
N SER A 184 86.34 -30.72 42.25
CA SER A 184 85.01 -30.20 42.58
C SER A 184 84.53 -29.14 41.57
N LEU A 185 85.41 -28.21 41.17
CA LEU A 185 85.09 -27.21 40.15
C LEU A 185 84.81 -27.83 38.78
N ASN A 186 85.61 -28.83 38.37
CA ASN A 186 85.37 -29.57 37.13
C ASN A 186 84.01 -30.29 37.13
N LEU A 187 83.65 -30.91 38.26
CA LEU A 187 82.36 -31.59 38.39
C LEU A 187 81.20 -30.58 38.33
N GLN A 188 81.33 -29.45 39.02
CA GLN A 188 80.31 -28.39 39.04
C GLN A 188 80.12 -27.74 37.66
N GLU A 189 81.21 -27.53 36.92
CA GLU A 189 81.18 -27.06 35.54
C GLU A 189 80.42 -28.04 34.64
N GLN A 190 80.74 -29.34 34.72
CA GLN A 190 80.04 -30.38 33.94
C GLN A 190 78.55 -30.46 34.30
N GLN A 191 78.20 -30.38 35.59
CA GLN A 191 76.81 -30.34 36.04
C GLN A 191 76.07 -29.12 35.46
N THR A 192 76.68 -27.93 35.55
CA THR A 192 76.12 -26.70 34.98
C THR A 192 75.88 -26.85 33.46
N MET A 193 76.85 -27.42 32.74
CA MET A 193 76.73 -27.65 31.29
C MET A 193 75.64 -28.66 30.95
N ASN A 194 75.49 -29.74 31.73
CA ASN A 194 74.45 -30.74 31.55
C ASN A 194 73.06 -30.16 31.82
N ASP A 195 72.91 -29.31 32.84
CA ASP A 195 71.65 -28.64 33.14
C ASP A 195 71.24 -27.68 32.02
N LEU A 196 72.18 -26.90 31.48
CA LEU A 196 71.91 -26.02 30.33
C LEU A 196 71.53 -26.83 29.07
N ASN A 197 72.22 -27.95 28.81
CA ASN A 197 71.87 -28.84 27.70
C ASN A 197 70.46 -29.45 27.87
N ARG A 198 70.11 -29.89 29.08
CA ARG A 198 68.77 -30.42 29.37
C ARG A 198 67.69 -29.37 29.13
N ARG A 199 67.89 -28.12 29.56
CA ARG A 199 66.96 -27.01 29.28
C ARG A 199 66.78 -26.76 27.78
N ILE A 200 67.85 -26.84 26.99
CA ILE A 200 67.76 -26.74 25.52
C ILE A 200 66.93 -27.90 24.95
N THR A 201 67.14 -29.13 25.43
CA THR A 201 66.37 -30.30 25.00
C THR A 201 64.89 -30.17 25.36
N ASP A 202 64.59 -29.73 26.58
CA ASP A 202 63.22 -29.53 27.05
C ASP A 202 62.50 -28.44 26.23
N LEU A 203 63.18 -27.33 25.90
CA LEU A 203 62.64 -26.28 25.01
C LEU A 203 62.43 -26.75 23.56
N ASN A 204 63.25 -27.69 23.09
CA ASN A 204 63.13 -28.25 21.75
C ASN A 204 62.15 -29.43 21.67
N ASN A 205 61.44 -29.74 22.75
CA ASN A 205 60.47 -30.82 22.78
C ASN A 205 59.26 -30.49 21.87
N PRO A 206 58.95 -31.32 20.85
CA PRO A 206 57.83 -31.08 19.94
C PRO A 206 56.44 -31.24 20.60
N ALA A 207 56.38 -31.70 21.86
CA ALA A 207 55.11 -31.89 22.57
C ALA A 207 54.27 -30.62 22.66
N GLU A 208 54.88 -29.46 22.92
CA GLU A 208 54.17 -28.18 23.01
C GLU A 208 53.63 -27.73 21.64
N GLU A 209 54.44 -27.87 20.58
CA GLU A 209 54.03 -27.57 19.20
C GLU A 209 52.87 -28.47 18.75
N ASN A 210 52.95 -29.77 19.04
CA ASN A 210 51.89 -30.72 18.72
C ASN A 210 50.61 -30.47 19.52
N ALA A 211 50.71 -30.11 20.81
CA ALA A 211 49.55 -29.76 21.63
C ALA A 211 48.84 -28.49 21.10
N LEU A 212 49.62 -27.49 20.67
CA LEU A 212 49.09 -26.28 20.05
C LEU A 212 48.35 -26.60 18.74
N ILE A 213 48.95 -27.41 17.86
CA ILE A 213 48.33 -27.84 16.61
C ILE A 213 47.03 -28.60 16.87
N ALA A 214 47.01 -29.52 17.85
CA ALA A 214 45.82 -30.29 18.20
C ALA A 214 44.67 -29.42 18.72
N ASN A 215 44.97 -28.42 19.57
CA ASN A 215 43.98 -27.48 20.09
C ASN A 215 43.36 -26.65 18.97
N LEU A 216 44.22 -26.10 18.11
CA LEU A 216 43.79 -25.37 16.93
C LEU A 216 42.91 -26.27 16.03
N GLU A 217 43.30 -27.53 15.80
CA GLU A 217 42.58 -28.42 14.89
C GLU A 217 41.19 -28.78 15.44
N ALA A 218 41.08 -28.92 16.77
CA ALA A 218 39.80 -29.05 17.44
C ALA A 218 38.91 -27.79 17.28
N GLU A 219 39.47 -26.58 17.34
CA GLU A 219 38.74 -25.34 17.06
C GLU A 219 38.25 -25.27 15.60
N ARG A 220 39.10 -25.64 14.64
CA ARG A 220 38.73 -25.75 13.23
C ARG A 220 37.58 -26.73 13.03
N ALA A 221 37.67 -27.91 13.62
CA ALA A 221 36.62 -28.93 13.52
C ALA A 221 35.28 -28.43 14.08
N ARG A 222 35.30 -27.74 15.22
CA ARG A 222 34.10 -27.11 15.81
C ARG A 222 33.51 -26.04 14.90
N ALA A 223 34.34 -25.18 14.31
CA ALA A 223 33.88 -24.14 13.40
C ALA A 223 33.28 -24.72 12.11
N LEU A 224 33.90 -25.75 11.54
CA LEU A 224 33.35 -26.45 10.37
C LEU A 224 32.03 -27.15 10.67
N LEU A 225 31.89 -27.76 11.86
CA LEU A 225 30.64 -28.36 12.32
C LEU A 225 29.53 -27.31 12.48
N ASP A 226 29.83 -26.15 13.10
CA ASP A 226 28.87 -25.06 13.26
C ASP A 226 28.36 -24.54 11.91
N ILE A 227 29.24 -24.41 10.92
CA ILE A 227 28.83 -24.02 9.56
C ILE A 227 27.96 -25.09 8.90
N GLY A 228 28.26 -26.37 9.09
CA GLY A 228 27.40 -27.45 8.62
C GLY A 228 25.97 -27.32 9.18
N MET A 229 25.85 -27.16 10.50
CA MET A 229 24.55 -26.99 11.16
C MET A 229 23.80 -25.73 10.67
N ARG A 230 24.50 -24.59 10.51
CA ARG A 230 23.89 -23.36 9.99
C ARG A 230 23.45 -23.51 8.53
N ALA A 231 24.24 -24.19 7.71
CA ALA A 231 23.89 -24.43 6.31
C ALA A 231 22.62 -25.30 6.21
N ASP A 232 22.47 -26.31 7.06
CA ASP A 232 21.26 -27.12 7.20
C ASP A 232 20.07 -26.27 7.66
N GLU A 233 20.24 -25.42 8.68
CA GLU A 233 19.17 -24.54 9.18
C GLU A 233 18.69 -23.53 8.13
N ILE A 234 19.62 -22.92 7.38
CA ILE A 234 19.31 -22.00 6.28
C ILE A 234 18.59 -22.76 5.15
N GLY A 235 19.08 -23.95 4.80
CA GLY A 235 18.46 -24.82 3.81
C GLY A 235 17.02 -25.16 4.19
N TYR A 236 16.81 -25.63 5.42
CA TYR A 236 15.50 -25.96 5.97
C TYR A 236 14.55 -24.75 5.98
N SER A 237 15.01 -23.59 6.46
CA SER A 237 14.22 -22.36 6.51
C SER A 237 13.76 -21.93 5.11
N ARG A 238 14.68 -21.94 4.14
CA ARG A 238 14.34 -21.62 2.73
C ARG A 238 13.36 -22.61 2.12
N SER A 239 13.51 -23.91 2.39
CA SER A 239 12.57 -24.93 1.93
C SER A 239 11.18 -24.73 2.53
N ARG A 240 11.11 -24.40 3.82
CA ARG A 240 9.84 -24.09 4.49
C ARG A 240 9.18 -22.86 3.87
N ASP A 241 9.93 -21.79 3.65
CA ASP A 241 9.41 -20.55 3.04
C ASP A 241 8.90 -20.82 1.62
N ALA A 242 9.63 -21.59 0.81
CA ALA A 242 9.19 -21.97 -0.54
C ALA A 242 7.86 -22.77 -0.52
N VAL A 243 7.65 -23.63 0.48
CA VAL A 243 6.38 -24.36 0.65
C VAL A 243 5.26 -23.40 1.07
N MET A 244 5.53 -22.45 1.98
CA MET A 244 4.55 -21.46 2.41
C MET A 244 4.16 -20.52 1.27
N ASP A 245 5.13 -20.01 0.52
CA ASP A 245 4.90 -19.19 -0.68
C ASP A 245 4.05 -19.95 -1.70
N GLY A 246 4.32 -21.25 -1.90
CA GLY A 246 3.49 -22.12 -2.73
C GLY A 246 2.04 -22.17 -2.27
N ARG A 247 1.79 -22.36 -0.97
CA ARG A 247 0.44 -22.38 -0.40
C ARG A 247 -0.27 -21.03 -0.55
N TYR A 248 0.40 -19.92 -0.28
CA TYR A 248 -0.17 -18.58 -0.46
C TYR A 248 -0.51 -18.30 -1.92
N ALA A 249 0.34 -18.71 -2.86
CA ALA A 249 0.07 -18.59 -4.29
C ALA A 249 -1.17 -19.40 -4.70
N ASP A 250 -1.28 -20.64 -4.23
CA ASP A 250 -2.43 -21.52 -4.50
C ASP A 250 -3.73 -20.96 -3.89
N GLU A 251 -3.68 -20.46 -2.65
CA GLU A 251 -4.83 -19.81 -1.99
C GLU A 251 -5.27 -18.54 -2.73
N THR A 252 -4.32 -17.71 -3.15
CA THR A 252 -4.60 -16.51 -3.94
C THR A 252 -5.24 -16.86 -5.28
N ASN A 253 -4.73 -17.90 -5.96
CA ASN A 253 -5.29 -18.37 -7.22
C ASN A 253 -6.70 -18.95 -7.05
N TYR A 254 -6.94 -19.69 -5.97
CA TYR A 254 -8.25 -20.21 -5.62
C TYR A 254 -9.26 -19.07 -5.39
N ASN A 255 -8.90 -18.06 -4.60
CA ASN A 255 -9.76 -16.90 -4.35
C ASN A 255 -10.08 -16.12 -5.63
N ARG A 256 -9.09 -15.86 -6.49
CA ARG A 256 -9.34 -15.24 -7.81
C ARG A 256 -10.28 -16.07 -8.68
N GLY A 257 -10.13 -17.40 -8.67
CA GLY A 257 -11.02 -18.30 -9.40
C GLY A 257 -12.46 -18.23 -8.89
N ARG A 258 -12.64 -18.18 -7.56
CA ARG A 258 -13.95 -18.01 -6.93
C ARG A 258 -14.60 -16.67 -7.30
N ASP A 259 -13.84 -15.58 -7.25
CA ASP A 259 -14.32 -14.24 -7.62
C ASP A 259 -14.72 -14.21 -9.09
N SER A 260 -13.92 -14.79 -9.99
CA SER A 260 -14.26 -14.90 -11.41
C SER A 260 -15.59 -15.64 -11.65
N VAL A 261 -15.89 -16.69 -10.87
CA VAL A 261 -17.16 -17.42 -10.97
C VAL A 261 -18.31 -16.58 -10.41
N ALA A 262 -18.08 -15.84 -9.32
CA ALA A 262 -19.09 -14.95 -8.75
C ALA A 262 -19.45 -13.81 -9.71
N ASP A 263 -18.45 -13.20 -10.34
CA ASP A 263 -18.63 -12.15 -11.35
C ASP A 263 -19.41 -12.66 -12.57
N GLN A 264 -19.11 -13.88 -13.05
CA GLN A 264 -19.87 -14.51 -14.12
C GLN A 264 -21.33 -14.71 -13.73
N ARG A 265 -21.62 -15.23 -12.54
CA ARG A 265 -23.00 -15.41 -12.06
C ARG A 265 -23.74 -14.08 -11.97
N TYR A 266 -23.08 -13.04 -11.45
CA TYR A 266 -23.69 -11.72 -11.36
C TYR A 266 -23.98 -11.12 -12.74
N ALA A 267 -23.08 -11.30 -13.71
CA ALA A 267 -23.29 -10.87 -15.09
C ALA A 267 -24.45 -11.63 -15.76
N ASP A 268 -24.54 -12.94 -15.56
CA ASP A 268 -25.64 -13.78 -16.06
C ASP A 268 -26.98 -13.37 -15.44
N GLU A 269 -27.01 -13.18 -14.11
CA GLU A 269 -28.21 -12.73 -13.38
C GLU A 269 -28.66 -11.33 -13.83
N THR A 270 -27.71 -10.41 -13.99
CA THR A 270 -28.00 -9.07 -14.51
C THR A 270 -28.57 -9.13 -15.93
N THR A 271 -28.01 -9.99 -16.77
CA THR A 271 -28.47 -10.19 -18.15
C THR A 271 -29.87 -10.78 -18.18
N TYR A 272 -30.13 -11.78 -17.33
CA TYR A 272 -31.45 -12.38 -17.16
C TYR A 272 -32.50 -11.37 -16.70
N ASN A 273 -32.20 -10.59 -15.65
CA ASN A 273 -33.12 -9.59 -15.10
C ASN A 273 -33.46 -8.50 -16.14
N ARG A 274 -32.45 -7.98 -16.86
CA ARG A 274 -32.69 -7.05 -17.98
C ARG A 274 -33.59 -7.65 -19.06
N GLY A 275 -33.43 -8.94 -19.34
CA GLY A 275 -34.29 -9.66 -20.28
C GLY A 275 -35.74 -9.79 -19.81
N GLN A 276 -35.97 -9.93 -18.50
CA GLN A 276 -37.32 -9.94 -17.92
C GLN A 276 -37.96 -8.54 -17.93
N ASP A 277 -37.20 -7.53 -17.52
CA ASP A 277 -37.65 -6.13 -17.53
C ASP A 277 -38.03 -5.69 -18.95
N GLN A 278 -37.22 -6.08 -19.96
CA GLN A 278 -37.52 -5.80 -21.36
C GLN A 278 -38.84 -6.44 -21.79
N LYS A 279 -39.09 -7.72 -21.45
CA LYS A 279 -40.36 -8.38 -21.77
C LYS A 279 -41.56 -7.71 -21.08
N GLN A 280 -41.39 -7.28 -19.83
CA GLN A 280 -42.43 -6.56 -19.10
C GLN A 280 -42.71 -5.19 -19.73
N TRP A 281 -41.67 -4.48 -20.14
CA TRP A 281 -41.78 -3.21 -20.84
C TRP A 281 -42.47 -3.38 -22.21
N ASP A 282 -42.08 -4.39 -22.98
CA ASP A 282 -42.70 -4.73 -24.27
C ASP A 282 -44.19 -5.05 -24.11
N TYR A 283 -44.55 -5.79 -23.04
CA TYR A 283 -45.94 -6.10 -22.70
C TYR A 283 -46.74 -4.83 -22.36
N GLN A 284 -46.20 -3.95 -21.49
CA GLN A 284 -46.86 -2.69 -21.13
C GLN A 284 -47.02 -1.78 -22.35
N SER A 285 -45.96 -1.59 -23.13
CA SER A 285 -45.96 -0.80 -24.37
C SER A 285 -47.01 -1.31 -25.37
N SER A 286 -47.12 -2.64 -25.52
CA SER A 286 -48.14 -3.24 -26.39
C SER A 286 -49.56 -3.01 -25.88
N ARG A 287 -49.76 -3.09 -24.56
CA ARG A 287 -51.06 -2.81 -23.92
C ARG A 287 -51.46 -1.35 -24.04
N ASP A 288 -50.52 -0.43 -23.87
CA ASP A 288 -50.77 1.00 -23.96
C ASP A 288 -51.12 1.40 -25.41
N LYS A 289 -50.43 0.83 -26.41
CA LYS A 289 -50.82 0.99 -27.82
C LYS A 289 -52.25 0.51 -28.11
N LEU A 290 -52.66 -0.60 -27.50
CA LEU A 290 -54.04 -1.09 -27.63
C LEU A 290 -55.04 -0.13 -26.95
N ASN A 291 -54.71 0.36 -25.75
CA ASN A 291 -55.56 1.34 -25.05
C ASN A 291 -55.69 2.64 -25.84
N ASP A 292 -54.59 3.15 -26.40
CA ASP A 292 -54.58 4.34 -27.24
C ASP A 292 -55.42 4.13 -28.50
N TYR A 293 -55.32 2.95 -29.13
CA TYR A 293 -56.17 2.58 -30.25
C TYR A 293 -57.67 2.60 -29.89
N TRP A 294 -58.04 2.05 -28.72
CA TRP A 294 -59.44 2.07 -28.25
C TRP A 294 -59.93 3.48 -27.93
N ARG A 295 -59.11 4.29 -27.25
CA ARG A 295 -59.43 5.70 -26.95
C ARG A 295 -59.60 6.52 -28.23
N GLN A 296 -58.73 6.32 -29.20
CA GLN A 296 -58.83 6.98 -30.50
C GLN A 296 -60.15 6.60 -31.19
N ARG A 297 -60.49 5.31 -31.19
CA ARG A 297 -61.75 4.82 -31.77
C ARG A 297 -62.99 5.39 -31.06
N GLU A 298 -62.97 5.46 -29.74
CA GLU A 298 -64.05 6.05 -28.93
C GLU A 298 -64.20 7.55 -29.18
N TYR A 299 -63.08 8.27 -29.30
CA TYR A 299 -63.06 9.68 -29.66
C TYR A 299 -63.64 9.91 -31.06
N ASP A 300 -63.25 9.09 -32.04
CA ASP A 300 -63.76 9.18 -33.41
C ASP A 300 -65.26 8.86 -33.49
N ALA A 301 -65.74 7.87 -32.72
CA ALA A 301 -67.16 7.56 -32.59
C ALA A 301 -67.95 8.72 -31.97
N SER A 302 -67.46 9.29 -30.87
CA SER A 302 -68.08 10.46 -30.22
C SER A 302 -68.14 11.66 -31.16
N ARG A 303 -67.10 11.86 -31.96
CA ARG A 303 -67.03 12.94 -32.96
C ARG A 303 -68.02 12.71 -34.11
N TYR A 304 -68.24 11.47 -34.51
CA TYR A 304 -69.25 11.10 -35.50
C TYR A 304 -70.66 11.42 -35.00
N ASP A 305 -70.98 11.07 -33.75
CA ASP A 305 -72.29 11.35 -33.14
C ASP A 305 -72.54 12.87 -32.99
N LEU A 306 -71.53 13.62 -32.54
CA LEU A 306 -71.59 15.08 -32.47
C LEU A 306 -71.86 15.73 -33.84
N ARG A 307 -71.21 15.24 -34.90
CA ARG A 307 -71.48 15.73 -36.27
C ARG A 307 -72.91 15.45 -36.69
N LYS A 308 -73.41 14.25 -36.39
CA LYS A 308 -74.79 13.87 -36.70
C LYS A 308 -75.79 14.76 -35.98
N GLU A 309 -75.58 15.09 -34.71
CA GLU A 309 -76.42 16.03 -33.96
C GLU A 309 -76.38 17.45 -34.56
N TRP A 310 -75.20 17.92 -34.95
CA TRP A 310 -75.04 19.20 -35.64
C TRP A 310 -75.82 19.23 -36.96
N ASP A 311 -75.73 18.18 -37.77
CA ASP A 311 -76.47 18.06 -39.03
C ASP A 311 -78.00 18.05 -38.80
N TYR A 312 -78.47 17.43 -37.71
CA TYR A 312 -79.89 17.49 -37.34
C TYR A 312 -80.34 18.89 -36.93
N ARG A 313 -79.51 19.63 -36.18
CA ARG A 313 -79.80 21.02 -35.79
C ARG A 313 -79.83 21.94 -37.01
N ASP A 314 -78.83 21.86 -37.89
CA ASP A 314 -78.78 22.68 -39.12
C ASP A 314 -80.03 22.47 -39.98
N LYS A 315 -80.46 21.21 -40.17
CA LYS A 315 -81.69 20.91 -40.93
C LYS A 315 -82.94 21.46 -40.27
N ARG A 316 -83.05 21.39 -38.95
CA ARG A 316 -84.20 21.92 -38.22
C ARG A 316 -84.25 23.45 -38.31
N ASP A 317 -83.11 24.09 -38.17
CA ASP A 317 -82.99 25.55 -38.22
C ASP A 317 -83.35 26.05 -39.64
N ARG A 318 -82.93 25.36 -40.70
CA ARG A 318 -83.42 25.65 -42.08
C ARG A 318 -84.94 25.58 -42.22
N VAL A 319 -85.58 24.55 -41.66
CA VAL A 319 -87.05 24.42 -41.72
C VAL A 319 -87.72 25.54 -40.93
N SER A 320 -87.15 25.93 -39.79
CA SER A 320 -87.62 27.07 -39.00
C SER A 320 -87.50 28.38 -39.81
N ASP A 321 -86.36 28.61 -40.45
CA ASP A 321 -86.11 29.79 -41.29
C ASP A 321 -87.08 29.83 -42.48
N GLU A 322 -87.34 28.71 -43.15
CA GLU A 322 -88.32 28.62 -44.23
C GLU A 322 -89.75 28.94 -43.76
N GLN A 323 -90.14 28.49 -42.56
CA GLN A 323 -91.45 28.83 -41.99
C GLN A 323 -91.55 30.31 -41.63
N TRP A 324 -90.49 30.88 -41.06
CA TRP A 324 -90.44 32.29 -40.70
C TRP A 324 -90.49 33.17 -41.95
N GLN A 325 -89.78 32.80 -43.01
CA GLN A 325 -89.81 33.47 -44.31
C GLN A 325 -91.22 33.46 -44.91
N LYS A 326 -91.93 32.32 -44.88
CA LYS A 326 -93.33 32.23 -45.34
C LYS A 326 -94.28 33.15 -44.56
N GLN A 327 -94.13 33.24 -43.24
CA GLN A 327 -94.94 34.14 -42.42
C GLN A 327 -94.64 35.61 -42.73
N TYR A 328 -93.36 35.94 -42.93
CA TYR A 328 -92.94 37.29 -43.29
C TYR A 328 -93.50 37.72 -44.66
N ASP A 329 -93.41 36.84 -45.66
CA ASP A 329 -93.92 37.10 -47.01
C ASP A 329 -95.45 37.23 -47.04
N ALA A 330 -96.18 36.41 -46.27
CA ALA A 330 -97.63 36.56 -46.10
C ALA A 330 -97.99 37.93 -45.49
N GLY A 331 -97.27 38.36 -44.45
CA GLY A 331 -97.48 39.67 -43.84
C GLY A 331 -97.11 40.87 -44.73
N ARG A 332 -96.26 40.69 -45.75
CA ARG A 332 -96.06 41.71 -46.80
C ARG A 332 -97.21 41.74 -47.79
N TYR A 333 -97.72 40.58 -48.19
CA TYR A 333 -98.84 40.46 -49.12
C TYR A 333 -100.10 41.13 -48.57
N ASP A 334 -100.43 40.91 -47.29
CA ASP A 334 -101.59 41.52 -46.64
C ASP A 334 -101.47 43.04 -46.56
N ARG A 335 -100.27 43.56 -46.23
CA ARG A 335 -100.01 45.01 -46.24
C ARG A 335 -100.13 45.63 -47.63
N ALA A 336 -99.70 44.92 -48.67
CA ALA A 336 -99.85 45.41 -50.05
C ALA A 336 -101.33 45.53 -50.44
N LYS A 337 -102.16 44.54 -50.08
CA LYS A 337 -103.62 44.58 -50.28
C LYS A 337 -104.30 45.68 -49.47
N ASP A 338 -103.90 45.87 -48.22
CA ASP A 338 -104.44 46.93 -47.36
C ASP A 338 -104.16 48.32 -47.95
N VAL A 339 -102.93 48.58 -48.42
CA VAL A 339 -102.59 49.83 -49.11
C VAL A 339 -103.42 50.02 -50.38
N GLU A 340 -103.65 48.97 -51.16
CA GLU A 340 -104.46 49.03 -52.37
C GLU A 340 -105.95 49.30 -52.07
N TRP A 341 -106.51 48.62 -51.07
CA TRP A 341 -107.87 48.86 -50.58
C TRP A 341 -108.04 50.31 -50.09
N ARG A 342 -107.14 50.79 -49.23
CA ARG A 342 -107.13 52.18 -48.74
C ARG A 342 -107.11 53.19 -49.91
N LYS A 343 -106.33 52.93 -50.95
CA LYS A 343 -106.27 53.79 -52.14
C LYS A 343 -107.61 53.82 -52.88
N ILE A 344 -108.26 52.67 -53.08
CA ILE A 344 -109.57 52.57 -53.74
C ILE A 344 -110.64 53.27 -52.89
N THR A 345 -110.68 53.00 -51.59
CA THR A 345 -111.62 53.60 -50.64
C THR A 345 -111.45 55.11 -50.60
N TYR A 346 -110.21 55.62 -50.52
CA TYR A 346 -109.93 57.06 -50.56
C TYR A 346 -110.49 57.71 -51.82
N ASN A 347 -110.29 57.07 -52.98
CA ASN A 347 -110.75 57.57 -54.26
C ASN A 347 -112.28 57.58 -54.40
N ASN A 348 -113.00 56.78 -53.62
CA ASN A 348 -114.47 56.72 -53.64
C ASN A 348 -115.14 57.55 -52.52
N MET A 349 -114.38 58.08 -51.57
CA MET A 349 -114.90 58.99 -50.54
C MET A 349 -115.36 60.32 -51.13
N SER A 350 -116.43 60.88 -50.55
CA SER A 350 -116.88 62.24 -50.77
C SER A 350 -115.83 63.27 -50.29
N ALA A 351 -115.95 64.51 -50.75
CA ALA A 351 -115.01 65.58 -50.39
C ALA A 351 -114.96 65.84 -48.86
N SER A 352 -116.09 65.71 -48.16
CA SER A 352 -116.17 65.85 -46.71
C SER A 352 -115.48 64.70 -45.98
N GLU A 353 -115.71 63.45 -46.40
CA GLU A 353 -115.07 62.26 -45.80
C GLU A 353 -113.55 62.30 -46.00
N ARG A 354 -113.08 62.71 -47.19
CA ARG A 354 -111.64 62.89 -47.43
C ARG A 354 -111.03 63.95 -46.52
N ALA A 355 -111.72 65.08 -46.33
CA ALA A 355 -111.23 66.15 -45.46
C ALA A 355 -111.14 65.69 -44.00
N GLN A 356 -112.11 64.91 -43.53
CA GLN A 356 -112.10 64.33 -42.18
C GLN A 356 -111.02 63.27 -42.04
N LEU A 357 -110.82 62.41 -43.05
CA LEU A 357 -109.73 61.44 -43.06
C LEU A 357 -108.37 62.14 -43.06
N GLU A 358 -108.15 63.18 -43.88
CA GLU A 358 -106.92 63.97 -43.90
C GLU A 358 -106.66 64.67 -42.57
N TRP A 359 -107.71 65.20 -41.93
CA TRP A 359 -107.60 65.76 -40.58
C TRP A 359 -107.19 64.68 -39.57
N ASN A 360 -107.80 63.49 -39.62
CA ASN A 360 -107.44 62.34 -38.78
C ASN A 360 -106.01 61.85 -39.06
N LYS A 361 -105.58 61.80 -40.32
CA LYS A 361 -104.20 61.42 -40.71
C LYS A 361 -103.18 62.36 -40.08
N ARG A 362 -103.47 63.67 -40.05
CA ARG A 362 -102.61 64.68 -39.41
C ARG A 362 -102.58 64.55 -37.88
N GLN A 363 -103.69 64.18 -37.26
CA GLN A 363 -103.77 64.06 -35.79
C GLN A 363 -103.19 62.75 -35.25
N TYR A 364 -103.49 61.61 -35.90
CA TYR A 364 -103.23 60.27 -35.34
C TYR A 364 -102.25 59.43 -36.16
N GLY A 365 -101.78 59.94 -37.30
CA GLY A 365 -100.98 59.17 -38.26
C GLY A 365 -101.85 58.36 -39.21
N GLU A 366 -101.24 57.91 -40.32
CA GLU A 366 -101.97 57.34 -41.44
C GLU A 366 -102.70 56.02 -41.11
N ASP A 367 -102.04 55.08 -40.43
CA ASP A 367 -102.65 53.78 -40.09
C ASP A 367 -103.82 53.92 -39.12
N MET A 368 -103.68 54.78 -38.11
CA MET A 368 -104.75 54.96 -37.12
C MET A 368 -105.93 55.72 -37.72
N ALA A 369 -105.68 56.70 -38.60
CA ALA A 369 -106.74 57.39 -39.32
C ALA A 369 -107.54 56.44 -40.21
N TRP A 370 -106.86 55.55 -40.94
CA TRP A 370 -107.51 54.52 -41.74
C TRP A 370 -108.29 53.53 -40.88
N ARG A 371 -107.74 53.12 -39.72
CA ARG A 371 -108.45 52.24 -38.78
C ARG A 371 -109.69 52.90 -38.18
N MET A 372 -109.63 54.19 -37.85
CA MET A 372 -110.81 54.93 -37.38
C MET A 372 -111.86 55.06 -38.48
N PHE A 373 -111.42 55.32 -39.71
CA PHE A 373 -112.31 55.35 -40.87
C PHE A 373 -112.94 53.98 -41.12
N GLU A 374 -112.18 52.90 -41.06
CA GLU A 374 -112.71 51.54 -41.23
C GLU A 374 -113.73 51.19 -40.14
N LEU A 375 -113.50 51.62 -38.90
CA LEU A 375 -114.46 51.44 -37.80
C LEU A 375 -115.75 52.25 -38.01
N GLU A 376 -115.64 53.49 -38.46
CA GLU A 376 -116.78 54.36 -38.76
C GLU A 376 -117.56 53.83 -39.96
N TYR A 377 -116.86 53.49 -41.05
CA TYR A 377 -117.43 52.90 -42.26
C TYR A 377 -118.12 51.55 -42.00
N ASN A 378 -117.48 50.65 -41.25
CA ASN A 378 -118.12 49.38 -40.85
C ASN A 378 -119.28 49.62 -39.89
N GLY A 379 -119.23 50.66 -39.06
CA GLY A 379 -120.33 51.09 -38.20
C GLY A 379 -121.53 51.56 -39.01
N GLU A 380 -121.33 52.42 -40.01
CA GLU A 380 -122.36 52.90 -40.93
C GLU A 380 -122.88 51.79 -41.83
N LEU A 381 -122.01 50.89 -42.31
CA LEU A 381 -122.43 49.71 -43.07
C LEU A 381 -123.29 48.78 -42.22
N ALA A 382 -122.89 48.52 -40.97
CA ALA A 382 -123.68 47.71 -40.04
C ALA A 382 -125.01 48.40 -39.68
N GLN A 383 -125.03 49.72 -39.51
CA GLN A 383 -126.25 50.49 -39.31
C GLN A 383 -127.17 50.45 -40.54
N SER A 384 -126.63 50.63 -41.75
CA SER A 384 -127.41 50.58 -42.99
C SER A 384 -127.92 49.16 -43.29
N GLN A 385 -127.14 48.11 -42.99
CA GLN A 385 -127.62 46.73 -43.04
C GLN A 385 -128.71 46.47 -42.00
N SER A 386 -128.54 46.94 -40.76
CA SER A 386 -129.56 46.84 -39.72
C SER A 386 -130.83 47.61 -40.08
N GLN A 387 -130.69 48.79 -40.70
CA GLN A 387 -131.80 49.62 -41.16
C GLN A 387 -132.49 49.00 -42.39
N ALA A 388 -131.74 48.41 -43.32
CA ALA A 388 -132.30 47.67 -44.45
C ALA A 388 -133.01 46.38 -43.99
N GLU A 389 -132.50 45.68 -42.98
CA GLU A 389 -133.20 44.58 -42.32
C GLU A 389 -134.48 45.10 -41.63
N LEU A 390 -134.41 46.21 -40.90
CA LEU A 390 -135.59 46.81 -40.26
C LEU A 390 -136.63 47.31 -41.27
N ASP A 391 -136.24 47.83 -42.43
CA ASP A 391 -137.15 48.23 -43.51
C ASP A 391 -137.73 47.01 -44.23
N PHE A 392 -136.95 45.92 -44.36
CA PHE A 392 -137.43 44.64 -44.88
C PHE A 392 -138.43 43.97 -43.94
N TYR A 393 -138.24 44.08 -42.62
CA TYR A 393 -139.15 43.51 -41.61
C TYR A 393 -140.27 44.47 -41.16
N GLY A 394 -140.15 45.77 -41.39
CA GLY A 394 -141.08 46.81 -40.94
C GLY A 394 -142.23 47.13 -41.91
N ASN A 395 -142.16 46.67 -43.16
CA ASN A 395 -143.13 47.01 -44.21
C ASN A 395 -143.95 45.82 -44.73
N ASN A 396 -144.10 44.75 -43.93
CA ASN A 396 -145.04 43.68 -44.22
C ASN A 396 -146.21 43.66 -43.21
N PRO A 397 -147.25 44.50 -43.41
CA PRO A 397 -148.52 44.31 -42.73
C PRO A 397 -149.19 43.03 -43.25
N LEU A 398 -149.33 42.04 -42.36
CA LEU A 398 -150.38 41.01 -42.34
C LEU A 398 -151.43 41.08 -43.46
N ASN A 399 -151.25 40.28 -44.51
CA ASN A 399 -152.27 39.70 -45.43
C ASN A 399 -151.54 38.97 -46.58
N PHE A 400 -151.84 37.76 -47.07
CA PHE A 400 -153.02 36.89 -47.05
C PHE A 400 -152.59 35.42 -47.39
N LEU A 401 -153.41 34.46 -46.98
CA LEU A 401 -153.73 33.22 -47.74
C LEU A 401 -155.07 33.48 -48.44
N PRO A 402 -155.35 32.76 -49.55
CA PRO A 402 -155.29 33.27 -50.94
C PRO A 402 -155.20 34.78 -51.16
#